data_AF-H9MAC1-F1
#
_entry.id   AF-H9MAC1-F1
#
_cell.length_a   1.000
_cell.length_b   1.000
_cell.length_c   1.000
_cell.angle_alpha   90.00
_cell.angle_beta   90.00
_cell.angle_gamma   90.00
#
_symmetry.space_group_name_H-M   'P 1'
#
loop_
_entity.id
_entity.type
_entity.pdbx_description
1 polymer ?
#
loop_
_entity_poly.entity_id
_entity_poly.type
_entity_poly.pdbx_seq_one_letter_code
_entity_poly.pdbx_strand_id
1 'polypeptide(L)' 'MKPKPLFLGWENRPEEHEVITEVPQEVAMIEELSSIVKNIRDREGKIDPFWPSITRKTQVLVNTVMESIHGNFDIVKIT' A
#
# COMPACT_ATOMS: atom_id res chain seq x y z
N MET A 1 1.99 -28.60 -21.67
CA MET A 1 3.37 -28.08 -21.55
C MET A 1 3.30 -26.78 -20.75
N LYS A 2 3.94 -26.69 -19.58
CA LYS A 2 3.92 -25.45 -18.79
C LYS A 2 4.79 -24.40 -19.52
N PRO A 3 4.36 -23.13 -19.65
CA PRO A 3 5.14 -22.12 -20.34
C PRO A 3 6.49 -21.92 -19.64
N LYS A 4 7.56 -21.78 -20.45
CA LYS A 4 8.90 -21.46 -19.96
C LYS A 4 8.86 -20.05 -19.35
N PRO A 5 9.27 -19.86 -18.08
CA PRO A 5 9.22 -18.54 -17.46
C PRO A 5 10.18 -17.59 -18.17
N LEU A 6 9.71 -16.37 -18.43
CA LEU A 6 10.55 -15.28 -18.91
C LEU A 6 11.52 -14.93 -17.78
N PHE A 7 12.82 -15.08 -18.04
CA PHE A 7 13.86 -14.81 -17.06
C PHE A 7 14.07 -13.29 -16.96
N LEU A 8 13.28 -12.63 -16.10
CA LEU A 8 13.31 -11.19 -15.85
C LEU A 8 14.41 -10.76 -14.85
N GLY A 9 15.35 -11.65 -14.51
CA GLY A 9 16.42 -11.34 -13.54
C GLY A 9 16.01 -11.41 -12.07
N TRP A 10 14.80 -11.89 -11.75
CA TRP A 10 14.45 -12.27 -10.37
C TRP A 10 14.98 -13.67 -10.06
N GLU A 11 16.17 -13.74 -9.47
CA GLU A 11 16.82 -15.00 -9.07
C GLU A 11 16.00 -15.79 -8.03
N ASN A 12 15.24 -15.09 -7.18
CA ASN A 12 14.32 -15.69 -6.22
C ASN A 12 12.88 -15.30 -6.57
N ARG A 13 12.05 -16.30 -6.85
CA ARG A 13 10.59 -16.11 -6.89
C ARG A 13 10.16 -15.53 -5.54
N PRO A 14 9.23 -14.54 -5.49
CA PRO A 14 8.68 -14.08 -4.23
C PRO A 14 8.20 -15.29 -3.42
N GLU A 15 8.65 -15.41 -2.17
CA GLU A 15 8.12 -16.41 -1.27
C GLU A 15 6.62 -16.14 -1.11
N GLU A 16 5.81 -17.18 -1.32
CA GLU A 16 4.38 -17.10 -1.08
C GLU A 16 4.19 -16.95 0.43
N HIS A 17 3.77 -15.76 0.84
CA HIS A 17 3.50 -15.45 2.24
C HIS A 17 2.00 -15.50 2.48
N GLU A 18 1.55 -16.51 3.22
CA GLU A 18 0.15 -16.61 3.64
C GLU A 18 -0.07 -15.75 4.89
N VAL A 19 -0.90 -14.73 4.77
CA VAL A 19 -1.32 -13.88 5.89
C VAL A 19 -2.63 -14.44 6.44
N ILE A 20 -2.54 -15.13 7.57
CA ILE A 20 -3.73 -15.66 8.26
C ILE A 20 -4.37 -14.53 9.08
N THR A 21 -5.63 -14.22 8.81
CA THR A 21 -6.43 -13.24 9.54
C THR A 21 -7.70 -13.88 10.09
N GLU A 22 -8.22 -13.36 11.21
CA GLU A 22 -9.45 -13.88 11.83
C GLU A 22 -10.70 -13.65 10.96
N VAL A 23 -10.70 -12.57 10.18
CA VAL A 23 -11.72 -12.22 9.17
C VAL A 23 -11.02 -11.88 7.86
N PRO A 24 -11.69 -11.95 6.69
CA PRO A 24 -11.13 -11.48 5.44
C PRO A 24 -10.57 -10.05 5.59
N GLN A 25 -9.43 -9.76 4.98
CA GLN A 25 -8.74 -8.47 5.14
C GLN A 25 -9.65 -7.27 4.83
N GLU A 26 -10.55 -7.42 3.87
CA GLU A 26 -11.51 -6.40 3.46
C GLU A 26 -12.56 -6.14 4.55
N VAL A 27 -12.94 -7.17 5.31
CA VAL A 27 -13.86 -7.03 6.45
C VAL A 27 -13.20 -6.19 7.54
N ALA A 28 -11.98 -6.54 7.93
CA ALA A 28 -11.20 -5.77 8.91
C ALA A 28 -11.00 -4.31 8.47
N MET A 29 -10.75 -4.07 7.18
CA MET A 29 -10.63 -2.72 6.60
C MET A 29 -11.91 -1.89 6.77
N ILE A 30 -13.08 -2.49 6.53
CA ILE A 30 -14.38 -1.80 6.65
C ILE A 30 -14.71 -1.54 8.12
N GLU A 31 -14.36 -2.44 9.03
CA GLU A 31 -14.57 -2.28 10.47
C GLU A 31 -13.77 -1.08 11.02
N GLU A 32 -12.50 -0.96 10.66
CA GLU A 32 -11.66 0.19 11.03
C GLU A 32 -12.21 1.50 10.46
N LEU A 33 -12.61 1.52 9.18
CA LEU A 33 -13.22 2.69 8.56
C LEU A 33 -14.50 3.12 9.30
N SER A 34 -15.35 2.15 9.65
CA SER A 34 -16.60 2.41 10.37
C SER A 34 -16.34 2.98 11.76
N SER A 35 -15.31 2.48 12.47
CA SER A 35 -14.86 2.99 13.75
C SER A 35 -14.43 4.47 13.67
N ILE A 36 -13.62 4.82 12.65
CA ILE A 36 -13.17 6.20 12.42
C ILE A 36 -14.36 7.13 12.15
N VAL A 37 -15.29 6.73 11.27
CA VAL A 37 -16.48 7.52 10.93
C VAL A 37 -17.36 7.74 12.17
N LYS A 38 -17.55 6.68 12.98
CA LYS A 38 -18.30 6.76 14.23
C LYS A 38 -17.67 7.76 15.21
N ASN A 39 -16.35 7.69 15.41
CA ASN A 39 -15.62 8.59 16.31
C ASN A 39 -15.73 10.06 15.89
N ILE A 40 -15.73 10.33 14.57
CA ILE A 40 -15.95 11.68 14.02
C ILE A 40 -17.39 12.14 14.26
N ARG A 41 -18.38 11.28 13.95
CA ARG A 41 -19.81 11.57 14.08
C ARG A 41 -20.19 11.89 15.54
N ASP A 42 -19.72 11.06 16.45
CA ASP A 42 -20.09 11.11 17.87
C ASP A 42 -19.26 12.16 18.63
N ARG A 43 -18.25 12.78 17.98
CA ARG A 43 -17.29 13.74 18.56
C ARG A 43 -16.49 13.18 19.73
N GLU A 44 -16.39 11.86 19.83
CA GLU A 44 -15.75 11.14 20.93
C GLU A 44 -14.30 10.73 20.63
N GLY A 45 -13.73 11.14 19.49
CA GLY A 45 -12.37 10.76 19.11
C GLY A 45 -11.56 11.88 18.47
N LYS A 46 -10.24 11.74 18.54
CA LYS A 46 -9.30 12.53 17.74
C LYS A 46 -9.30 11.97 16.32
N ILE A 47 -9.28 12.85 15.32
CA ILE A 47 -9.04 12.43 13.92
C ILE A 47 -7.68 11.73 13.89
N ASP A 48 -7.67 10.44 13.57
CA ASP A 48 -6.45 9.66 13.47
C ASP A 48 -5.60 10.19 12.30
N PRO A 49 -4.40 10.77 12.57
CA PRO A 49 -3.54 11.29 11.52
C PRO A 49 -2.78 10.18 10.77
N PHE A 50 -2.85 8.93 11.23
CA PHE A 50 -2.12 7.82 10.63
C PHE A 50 -2.50 7.62 9.17
N TRP A 51 -3.80 7.40 8.89
CA TRP A 51 -4.33 7.15 7.55
C TRP A 51 -3.98 8.23 6.52
N PRO A 52 -4.20 9.53 6.78
CA PRO A 52 -3.77 10.56 5.83
C PRO A 52 -2.25 10.65 5.71
N SER A 53 -1.48 10.40 6.77
CA SER A 53 -0.01 10.44 6.72
C SER A 53 0.56 9.32 5.85
N ILE A 54 0.13 8.08 6.08
CA ILE A 54 0.66 6.92 5.35
C ILE A 54 0.23 6.94 3.88
N THR A 55 -1.01 7.35 3.60
CA THR A 55 -1.51 7.52 2.23
C THR A 55 -0.68 8.55 1.47
N ARG A 56 -0.40 9.71 2.09
CA ARG A 56 0.40 10.77 1.45
C ARG A 56 1.83 10.33 1.19
N LYS A 57 2.50 9.70 2.16
CA LYS A 57 3.88 9.20 1.99
C LYS A 57 3.96 8.17 0.88
N THR A 58 3.00 7.25 0.82
CA THR A 58 2.93 6.23 -0.22
C THR A 58 2.73 6.87 -1.59
N GLN A 59 1.82 7.84 -1.71
CA GLN A 59 1.58 8.52 -2.98
C GLN A 59 2.80 9.30 -3.47
N VAL A 60 3.51 9.99 -2.58
CA VAL A 60 4.76 10.68 -2.91
C VAL A 60 5.81 9.71 -3.46
N LEU A 61 5.96 8.55 -2.81
CA LEU A 61 6.90 7.53 -3.25
C LEU A 61 6.50 6.97 -4.63
N VAL A 62 5.24 6.61 -4.83
CA VAL A 62 4.71 6.11 -6.11
C VAL A 62 4.95 7.14 -7.21
N ASN A 63 4.65 8.41 -6.95
CA ASN A 63 4.88 9.49 -7.92
C ASN A 63 6.36 9.61 -8.29
N THR A 64 7.25 9.59 -7.30
CA THR A 64 8.70 9.68 -7.52
C THR A 64 9.23 8.51 -8.35
N VAL A 65 8.74 7.29 -8.08
CA VAL A 65 9.11 6.09 -8.86
C VAL A 65 8.62 6.21 -10.30
N MET A 66 7.38 6.66 -10.50
CA MET A 66 6.83 6.86 -11.84
C MET A 66 7.60 7.94 -12.61
N GLU A 67 8.00 9.03 -11.94
CA GLU A 67 8.83 10.08 -12.54
C GLU A 67 10.20 9.53 -12.97
N SER A 68 10.85 8.73 -12.12
CA SER A 68 12.13 8.08 -12.46
C SER A 68 12.00 7.18 -13.68
N ILE A 69 10.95 6.34 -13.74
CA ILE A 69 10.68 5.46 -14.90
C ILE A 69 10.51 6.28 -16.18
N HIS A 70 9.73 7.36 -16.13
CA HIS A 70 9.53 8.24 -17.29
C HIS A 70 10.80 9.00 -17.69
N GLY A 71 11.69 9.27 -16.74
CA GLY A 71 13.02 9.85 -16.93
C GLY A 71 14.11 8.84 -17.27
N ASN A 72 13.79 7.66 -17.81
CA ASN A 72 14.79 6.62 -18.13
C ASN A 72 15.65 6.18 -16.94
N PHE A 73 15.01 6.05 -15.78
CA PHE A 73 15.60 5.64 -14.50
C PHE A 73 16.57 6.67 -13.89
N ASP A 74 16.40 7.95 -14.21
CA ASP A 74 17.13 9.04 -13.57
C ASP A 74 16.82 9.14 -12.06
N ILE A 75 17.77 9.71 -11.31
CA ILE A 75 17.61 9.96 -9.88
C ILE A 75 16.64 11.13 -9.68
N VAL A 76 15.50 10.84 -9.07
CA VAL A 76 14.47 11.83 -8.72
C VAL A 76 14.47 12.09 -7.23
N LYS A 77 14.37 13.36 -6.84
CA LYS A 77 14.26 13.75 -5.44
C LYS A 77 12.84 13.46 -4.93
N ILE A 78 12.74 12.75 -3.81
CA ILE A 78 11.45 12.58 -3.11
C ILE A 78 11.04 13.95 -2.54
N THR A 79 9.88 14.46 -2.96
CA THR A 79 9.37 15.80 -2.60
C THR A 79 7.98 15.75 -2.00
#